data_AF-A0A418IHH6-F1
#
_entry.id   AF-A0A418IHH6-F1
#
_cell.length_a   1.000
_cell.length_b   1.000
_cell.length_c   1.000
_cell.angle_alpha   90.00
_cell.angle_beta   90.00
_cell.angle_gamma   90.00
#
_symmetry.space_group_name_H-M   'P 1'
#
loop_
_entity.id
_entity.type
_entity.pdbx_description
1 polymer ?
#
loop_
_entity_poly.entity_id
_entity_poly.type
_entity_poly.pdbx_seq_one_letter_code
_entity_poly.pdbx_strand_id
1 'polypeptide(L)'
;MNIENMRVKAEKLTSNERATIIFEYIVNGLSTREIEVKHLGMENHQGWIVWGVLQSYEIKKNLKGKYNNITFAAIKNIVECSNWEDVCKNIMDLDDI
;
A
#
# COMPACT_ATOMS: atom_id res chain seq x y z
N MET A 1 -9.34 4.58 17.93
CA MET A 1 -9.51 4.11 16.54
C MET A 1 -9.18 2.62 16.51
N ASN A 2 -10.06 1.78 15.99
CA ASN A 2 -9.87 0.32 16.02
C ASN A 2 -9.14 -0.12 14.74
N ILE A 3 -7.88 -0.56 14.89
CA ILE A 3 -7.04 -1.07 13.79
C ILE A 3 -7.73 -2.23 13.09
N GLU A 4 -8.45 -3.07 13.83
CA GLU A 4 -9.18 -4.21 13.29
C GLU A 4 -10.28 -3.78 12.30
N ASN A 5 -10.99 -2.68 12.61
CA ASN A 5 -12.00 -2.14 11.71
C ASN A 5 -11.39 -1.57 10.42
N MET A 6 -10.16 -1.05 10.48
CA MET A 6 -9.46 -0.57 9.28
C MET A 6 -8.92 -1.73 8.46
N ARG A 7 -8.44 -2.80 9.11
CA ARG A 7 -8.00 -4.03 8.47
C ARG A 7 -9.14 -4.70 7.69
N VAL A 8 -10.32 -4.86 8.30
CA VAL A 8 -11.51 -5.40 7.63
C VAL A 8 -11.92 -4.56 6.42
N LYS A 9 -11.76 -3.23 6.47
CA LYS A 9 -12.02 -2.36 5.31
C LYS A 9 -10.95 -2.51 4.23
N ALA A 10 -9.68 -2.65 4.61
CA ALA A 10 -8.57 -2.90 3.69
C ALA A 10 -8.69 -4.28 3.01
N GLU A 11 -9.22 -5.29 3.70
CA GLU A 11 -9.46 -6.63 3.17
C GLU A 11 -10.54 -6.65 2.08
N LYS A 12 -11.51 -5.72 2.13
CA LYS A 12 -12.54 -5.55 1.09
C LYS A 12 -12.02 -4.92 -0.20
N LEU A 13 -10.83 -4.32 -0.17
CA LEU A 13 -10.18 -3.81 -1.39
C LEU A 13 -9.65 -4.98 -2.22
N THR A 14 -9.75 -4.84 -3.53
CA THR A 14 -9.16 -5.77 -4.50
C THR A 14 -7.64 -5.80 -4.38
N SER A 15 -7.00 -6.89 -4.84
CA SER A 15 -5.54 -6.96 -4.94
C SER A 15 -4.97 -5.76 -5.72
N ASN A 16 -5.66 -5.35 -6.79
CA ASN A 16 -5.26 -4.23 -7.64
C ASN A 16 -5.29 -2.90 -6.88
N GLU A 17 -6.35 -2.61 -6.10
CA GLU A 17 -6.43 -1.41 -5.27
C GLU A 17 -5.34 -1.39 -4.20
N ARG A 18 -5.10 -2.52 -3.52
CA ARG A 18 -4.03 -2.63 -2.51
C ARG A 18 -2.65 -2.43 -3.13
N ALA A 19 -2.39 -3.01 -4.29
CA ALA A 19 -1.15 -2.82 -5.03
C ALA A 19 -0.95 -1.36 -5.47
N THR A 20 -2.02 -0.70 -5.94
CA THR A 20 -1.99 0.73 -6.31
C THR A 20 -1.62 1.58 -5.10
N ILE A 21 -2.24 1.31 -3.95
CA ILE A 21 -1.95 2.05 -2.71
C ILE A 21 -0.48 1.94 -2.33
N ILE A 22 0.07 0.72 -2.35
CA ILE A 22 1.46 0.48 -2.00
C ILE A 22 2.39 1.16 -3.01
N PHE A 23 2.14 0.99 -4.31
CA PHE A 23 2.93 1.59 -5.39
C PHE A 23 2.98 3.11 -5.29
N GLU A 24 1.82 3.77 -5.22
CA GLU A 24 1.71 5.23 -5.13
C GLU A 24 2.40 5.78 -3.88
N TYR A 25 2.38 5.03 -2.77
CA TYR A 25 3.04 5.44 -1.55
C TYR A 25 4.56 5.32 -1.62
N ILE A 26 5.07 4.15 -2.03
CA ILE A 26 6.51 3.84 -1.93
C ILE A 26 7.32 4.31 -3.15
N VAL A 27 6.68 4.43 -4.31
CA VAL A 27 7.31 4.89 -5.56
C VAL A 27 7.01 6.36 -5.79
N ASN A 28 5.73 6.72 -5.91
CA ASN A 28 5.34 8.10 -6.25
C ASN A 28 5.34 9.06 -5.05
N GLY A 29 5.52 8.54 -3.83
CA GLY A 29 5.60 9.37 -2.63
C GLY A 29 4.30 10.12 -2.32
N LEU A 30 3.14 9.60 -2.71
CA LEU A 30 1.86 10.22 -2.37
C LEU A 30 1.52 10.02 -0.88
N SER A 31 0.84 11.00 -0.27
CA SER A 31 0.27 10.83 1.07
C SER A 31 -0.94 9.90 1.06
N THR A 32 -1.29 9.35 2.22
CA THR A 32 -2.45 8.46 2.37
C THR A 32 -3.75 9.12 1.91
N ARG A 33 -3.92 10.42 2.19
CA ARG A 33 -5.07 11.21 1.74
C ARG A 33 -5.10 11.38 0.23
N GLU A 34 -3.97 11.73 -0.39
CA GLU A 34 -3.90 11.90 -1.85
C GLU A 34 -4.25 10.60 -2.58
N ILE A 35 -3.79 9.46 -2.07
CA ILE A 35 -4.10 8.15 -2.64
C ILE A 35 -5.59 7.83 -2.52
N GLU A 36 -6.21 8.05 -1.35
CA GLU A 36 -7.65 7.84 -1.17
C GLU A 36 -8.49 8.69 -2.11
N VAL A 37 -8.14 9.96 -2.28
CA VAL A 37 -8.85 10.88 -3.18
C VAL A 37 -8.70 10.41 -4.63
N LYS A 38 -7.47 10.15 -5.08
CA LYS A 38 -7.19 9.83 -6.48
C LYS A 38 -7.67 8.44 -6.91
N HIS A 39 -7.54 7.45 -6.04
CA HIS A 39 -7.72 6.04 -6.43
C HIS A 39 -8.93 5.37 -5.80
N LEU A 40 -9.45 5.90 -4.68
CA LEU A 40 -10.65 5.36 -4.02
C LEU A 40 -11.87 6.31 -4.12
N GLY A 41 -11.70 7.51 -4.69
CA GLY A 41 -12.78 8.50 -4.85
C GLY A 41 -13.31 9.06 -3.53
N MET A 42 -12.51 9.01 -2.45
CA MET A 42 -12.95 9.37 -1.10
C MET A 42 -12.50 10.79 -0.70
N GLU A 43 -13.12 11.81 -1.31
CA GLU A 43 -12.73 13.22 -1.18
C GLU A 43 -12.73 13.76 0.27
N ASN A 44 -13.60 13.22 1.13
CA ASN A 44 -13.79 13.67 2.51
C ASN A 44 -13.08 12.81 3.56
N HIS A 45 -12.30 11.82 3.15
CA HIS A 45 -11.57 10.95 4.08
C HIS A 45 -10.15 11.46 4.39
N GLN A 46 -9.60 10.98 5.50
CA GLN A 46 -8.32 11.43 6.07
C GLN A 46 -7.13 10.51 5.74
N GLY A 47 -7.28 9.56 4.81
CA GLY A 47 -6.24 8.58 4.48
C GLY A 47 -6.30 7.30 5.31
N TRP A 48 -7.39 7.01 6.02
CA TRP A 48 -7.44 5.93 7.03
C TRP A 48 -7.47 4.52 6.44
N ILE A 49 -8.16 4.32 5.32
CA ILE A 49 -8.21 3.03 4.63
C ILE A 49 -6.85 2.76 4.01
N VAL A 50 -6.25 3.76 3.36
CA VAL A 50 -4.88 3.66 2.82
C VAL A 50 -3.88 3.37 3.95
N TRP A 51 -3.98 4.07 5.08
CA TRP A 51 -3.14 3.79 6.24
C TRP A 51 -3.32 2.35 6.75
N GLY A 52 -4.56 1.86 6.79
CA GLY A 52 -4.88 0.47 7.18
C GLY A 52 -4.23 -0.56 6.25
N VAL A 53 -4.23 -0.31 4.93
CA VAL A 53 -3.51 -1.15 3.94
C VAL A 53 -2.02 -1.14 4.26
N LEU A 54 -1.39 0.04 4.35
CA LEU A 54 0.05 0.16 4.60
C LEU A 54 0.46 -0.54 5.92
N GLN A 55 -0.31 -0.39 6.99
CA GLN A 55 -0.06 -1.07 8.26
C GLN A 55 -0.18 -2.59 8.15
N SER A 56 -1.17 -3.10 7.41
CA SER A 56 -1.39 -4.54 7.26
C SER A 56 -0.25 -5.22 6.50
N TYR A 57 0.44 -4.48 5.64
CA TYR A 57 1.64 -4.92 4.93
C TYR A 57 2.94 -4.42 5.57
N GLU A 58 2.91 -3.95 6.82
CA GLU A 58 4.07 -3.41 7.56
C GLU A 58 4.87 -2.30 6.82
N ILE A 59 4.25 -1.59 5.87
CA ILE A 59 4.87 -0.51 5.10
C ILE A 59 5.06 0.71 6.00
N LYS A 60 6.33 1.02 6.31
CA LYS A 60 6.72 2.10 7.21
C LYS A 60 6.81 3.45 6.51
N LYS A 61 6.71 4.53 7.29
CA LYS A 61 6.75 5.92 6.78
C LYS A 61 8.03 6.28 6.03
N ASN A 62 9.16 5.68 6.40
CA ASN A 62 10.45 5.89 5.74
C ASN A 62 10.57 5.20 4.36
N LEU A 63 9.57 4.40 3.96
CA LEU A 63 9.51 3.81 2.62
C LEU A 63 8.81 4.71 1.61
N LYS A 64 8.20 5.83 2.07
CA LYS A 64 7.47 6.76 1.22
C LYS A 64 8.40 7.37 0.16
N GLY A 65 8.09 7.16 -1.12
CA GLY A 65 8.89 7.66 -2.26
C GLY A 65 10.35 7.19 -2.26
N LYS A 66 10.63 6.05 -1.62
CA LYS A 66 12.00 5.52 -1.47
C LYS A 66 12.47 4.79 -2.73
N TYR A 67 11.56 4.15 -3.44
CA TYR A 67 11.90 3.19 -4.49
C TYR A 67 11.62 3.76 -5.88
N ASN A 68 12.61 3.75 -6.77
CA ASN A 68 12.47 4.31 -8.13
C ASN A 68 12.41 3.25 -9.23
N ASN A 69 12.83 2.01 -8.95
CA ASN A 69 12.98 0.96 -9.96
C ASN A 69 11.94 -0.17 -9.83
N ILE A 70 11.03 -0.08 -8.86
CA ILE A 70 9.99 -1.09 -8.65
C ILE A 70 8.81 -0.80 -9.59
N THR A 71 8.38 -1.81 -10.35
CA THR A 71 7.21 -1.70 -11.23
C THR A 71 5.91 -2.05 -10.50
N PHE A 72 4.79 -1.48 -10.95
CA PHE A 72 3.47 -1.85 -10.45
C PHE A 72 3.19 -3.35 -10.60
N ALA A 73 3.61 -3.98 -11.70
CA ALA A 73 3.44 -5.40 -11.94
C ALA A 73 4.16 -6.26 -10.88
N ALA A 74 5.36 -5.85 -10.46
CA ALA A 74 6.09 -6.53 -9.38
C ALA A 74 5.35 -6.44 -8.04
N ILE A 75 4.85 -5.25 -7.68
CA ILE A 75 4.06 -5.05 -6.45
C ILE A 75 2.77 -5.88 -6.49
N LYS A 76 2.06 -5.86 -7.61
CA LYS A 76 0.82 -6.62 -7.78
C LYS A 76 1.06 -8.12 -7.60
N ASN A 77 2.12 -8.66 -8.22
CA ASN A 77 2.49 -10.07 -8.07
C ASN A 77 2.78 -10.42 -6.60
N ILE A 78 3.50 -9.56 -5.88
CA ILE A 78 3.77 -9.75 -4.45
C ILE A 78 2.47 -9.75 -3.63
N VAL A 79 1.57 -8.80 -3.88
CA VAL A 79 0.27 -8.71 -3.18
C VAL A 79 -0.65 -9.91 -3.46
N GLU A 80 -0.54 -10.53 -4.63
CA GLU A 80 -1.35 -11.69 -5.03
C GLU A 80 -0.76 -13.03 -4.56
N CYS A 81 0.57 -13.13 -4.48
CA CYS A 81 1.27 -14.38 -4.17
C CYS A 81 1.74 -14.51 -2.72
N SER A 82 1.76 -13.42 -1.96
CA SER A 82 2.28 -13.40 -0.58
C SER A 82 1.17 -13.24 0.44
N ASN A 83 1.36 -13.84 1.61
CA ASN A 83 0.62 -13.41 2.79
C ASN A 83 0.98 -11.95 3.11
N TRP A 84 0.06 -11.24 3.77
CA TRP A 84 0.21 -9.81 4.07
C TRP A 84 1.52 -9.48 4.81
N GLU A 85 2.05 -10.42 5.59
CA GLU A 85 3.28 -10.28 6.38
C GLU A 85 4.58 -10.37 5.55
N ASP A 86 4.54 -10.93 4.34
CA ASP A 86 5.75 -11.16 3.51
C ASP A 86 5.95 -10.09 2.43
N VAL A 87 4.91 -9.29 2.15
CA VAL A 87 4.95 -8.26 1.10
C VAL A 87 6.04 -7.20 1.33
N CYS A 88 6.20 -6.73 2.57
CA CYS A 88 7.20 -5.69 2.87
C CYS A 88 8.64 -6.19 2.60
N LYS A 89 8.93 -7.43 2.99
CA LYS A 89 10.23 -8.07 2.78
C LYS A 89 10.52 -8.23 1.29
N ASN A 90 9.56 -8.81 0.55
CA ASN A 90 9.69 -9.01 -0.89
C ASN A 90 9.88 -7.68 -1.66
N ILE A 91 9.28 -6.58 -1.20
CA ILE A 91 9.49 -5.25 -1.78
C ILE A 91 10.91 -4.72 -1.51
N MET A 92 11.44 -4.93 -0.30
CA MET A 92 12.82 -4.53 0.03
C MET A 92 13.83 -5.31 -0.80
N ASP A 93 13.62 -6.62 -0.97
CA ASP A 93 14.51 -7.49 -1.76
C ASP A 93 14.54 -7.13 -3.25
N LEU A 94 13.47 -6.49 -3.77
CA LEU A 94 13.41 -6.02 -5.15
C LEU A 94 14.20 -4.72 -5.41
N ASP A 95 14.44 -3.90 -4.37
CA ASP A 95 15.19 -2.64 -4.52
C ASP A 95 16.71 -2.84 -4.41
N ASP A 96 17.16 -3.95 -3.81
CA ASP A 96 18.57 -4.32 -3.72
C ASP A 96 19.16 -4.88 -5.03
N ILE A 97 18.36 -4.94 -6.12
CA ILE A 97 18.74 -5.43 -7.47
C ILE A 97 18.93 -4.26 -8.45
#